data_AF-A0A5C5XHA1-F1
#
_entry.id   AF-A0A5C5XHA1-F1
#
_cell.length_a   1.000
_cell.length_b   1.000
_cell.length_c   1.000
_cell.angle_alpha   90.00
_cell.angle_beta   90.00
_cell.angle_gamma   90.00
#
_symmetry.space_group_name_H-M   'P 1'
#
loop_
_entity.id
_entity.type
_entity.pdbx_description
1 polymer ?
#
loop_
_entity_poly.entity_id
_entity_poly.type
_entity_poly.pdbx_seq_one_letter_code
_entity_poly.pdbx_strand_id
1 'polypeptide(L)'
;MSTPSKTTSFPTNIILTAGLSILYVIIVTWVSTTVATYLLPQKEQHSQNVTVLGDDTVLIYHNTWHRNISDVYYTTLDGEKYILKQNEVVSNGISLIGETQKYYQSLTPFTPSISIASLMGKEQKPNYWYFIYDSKLHSTGYFVAYHPVTKQIIHYLGQNGFQNSIPTPEEQFPIYGTATNQLLTFLLMDESTYNWNSYPGIPQSTGYQKYQRQDLFRDSGLLLTRKGAVKQINFITGEVTNFLDRSDILSMKLWRLPKNHSPENWATSDREAELVVSFRTPESVLTYGLLEDKSFQVKIPEELHKQNFSLHYLKGKQLLYEVMERDLQTGKYATDLYWADYEGNITQTRDDVIVNYYPNDLDIQKWIIAGVQPAPLTFLFCMLTVPVEQIKLQYDLSTTEAVMKLFQMSLPVVILLLVISAGLLFHYRSYAKHKNVKPRRWEYGFILLMGPFAYLILRWSLKSHPVSTPASQRNNSIEILRPLLKPVSETAI
;
A
#
# COMPACT_ATOMS: atom_id res chain seq x y z
N MET A 1 -38.60 -36.25 43.57
CA MET A 1 -37.39 -36.47 42.76
C MET A 1 -37.45 -35.54 41.56
N SER A 2 -36.63 -34.49 41.57
CA SER A 2 -36.53 -33.49 40.49
C SER A 2 -35.76 -34.08 39.30
N THR A 3 -36.44 -34.23 38.17
CA THR A 3 -35.82 -34.64 36.91
C THR A 3 -34.92 -33.52 36.39
N PRO A 4 -33.64 -33.77 36.09
CA PRO A 4 -32.76 -32.76 35.53
C PRO A 4 -33.23 -32.43 34.11
N SER A 5 -33.73 -31.21 33.92
CA SER A 5 -33.98 -30.70 32.57
C SER A 5 -32.62 -30.50 31.91
N LYS A 6 -32.30 -31.32 30.90
CA LYS A 6 -31.24 -30.99 29.95
C LYS A 6 -31.76 -29.86 29.08
N THR A 7 -31.71 -28.64 29.63
CA THR A 7 -31.61 -27.45 28.82
C THR A 7 -30.38 -27.66 27.94
N THR A 8 -30.56 -27.69 26.63
CA THR A 8 -29.44 -27.46 25.71
C THR A 8 -28.83 -26.16 26.17
N SER A 9 -27.65 -26.26 26.79
CA SER A 9 -27.06 -25.16 27.52
C SER A 9 -26.92 -24.00 26.54
N PHE A 10 -27.44 -22.84 26.92
CA PHE A 10 -27.25 -21.55 26.26
C PHE A 10 -25.87 -21.40 25.54
N PRO A 11 -24.73 -21.85 26.11
CA PRO A 11 -23.44 -21.86 25.41
C PRO A 11 -23.39 -22.68 24.10
N THR A 12 -24.04 -23.85 24.01
CA THR A 12 -24.06 -24.65 22.76
C THR A 12 -24.72 -23.87 21.62
N ASN A 13 -25.75 -23.10 21.95
CA ASN A 13 -26.50 -22.30 20.99
C ASN A 13 -25.71 -21.08 20.50
N ILE A 14 -24.94 -20.46 21.38
CA ILE A 14 -24.02 -19.39 21.03
C ILE A 14 -22.93 -19.92 20.10
N ILE A 15 -22.31 -21.06 20.44
CA ILE A 15 -21.22 -21.66 19.64
C ILE A 15 -21.71 -21.99 18.22
N LEU A 16 -22.89 -22.59 18.09
CA LEU A 16 -23.41 -22.99 16.78
C LEU A 16 -23.81 -21.78 15.93
N THR A 17 -24.38 -20.75 16.55
CA THR A 17 -24.70 -19.48 15.87
C THR A 17 -23.43 -18.75 15.43
N ALA A 18 -22.41 -18.67 16.31
CA ALA A 18 -21.13 -18.06 15.98
C ALA A 18 -20.43 -18.81 14.83
N GLY A 19 -20.40 -20.15 14.88
CA GLY A 19 -19.82 -20.98 13.83
C GLY A 19 -20.51 -20.81 12.47
N LEU A 20 -21.84 -20.77 12.44
CA LEU A 20 -22.60 -20.52 11.20
C LEU A 20 -22.40 -19.09 10.67
N SER A 21 -22.31 -18.09 11.54
CA SER A 21 -22.02 -16.71 11.13
C SER A 21 -20.63 -16.58 10.52
N ILE A 22 -19.61 -17.21 11.12
CA ILE A 22 -18.24 -17.23 10.56
C ILE A 22 -18.25 -17.92 9.20
N LEU A 23 -18.89 -19.08 9.08
CA LEU A 23 -18.98 -19.81 7.81
C LEU A 23 -19.70 -18.98 6.74
N TYR A 24 -20.79 -18.29 7.08
CA TYR A 24 -21.49 -17.39 6.16
C TYR A 24 -20.58 -16.25 5.68
N VAL A 25 -19.86 -15.60 6.60
CA VAL A 25 -18.91 -14.53 6.25
C VAL A 25 -17.83 -15.07 5.30
N ILE A 26 -17.28 -16.26 5.55
CA ILE A 26 -16.30 -16.88 4.66
C ILE A 26 -16.91 -17.15 3.28
N ILE A 27 -18.09 -17.76 3.21
CA ILE A 27 -18.76 -18.07 1.94
C ILE A 27 -19.07 -16.80 1.17
N VAL A 28 -19.63 -15.77 1.81
CA VAL A 28 -19.95 -14.53 1.09
C VAL A 28 -18.69 -13.79 0.69
N THR A 29 -17.66 -13.74 1.53
CA THR A 29 -16.37 -13.16 1.14
C THR A 29 -15.81 -13.90 -0.08
N TRP A 30 -15.85 -15.23 -0.07
CA TRP A 30 -15.38 -16.07 -1.17
C TRP A 30 -16.21 -15.89 -2.45
N VAL A 31 -17.54 -15.89 -2.35
CA VAL A 31 -18.43 -15.67 -3.51
C VAL A 31 -18.27 -14.25 -4.03
N SER A 32 -18.30 -13.22 -3.18
CA SER A 32 -18.14 -11.82 -3.59
C SER A 32 -16.79 -11.56 -4.23
N THR A 33 -15.70 -12.10 -3.67
CA THR A 33 -14.37 -11.99 -4.29
C THR A 33 -14.32 -12.74 -5.62
N THR A 34 -14.93 -13.93 -5.72
CA THR A 34 -15.03 -14.69 -6.97
C THR A 34 -15.84 -13.92 -8.03
N VAL A 35 -17.02 -13.41 -7.69
CA VAL A 35 -17.86 -12.60 -8.59
C VAL A 35 -17.14 -11.33 -9.01
N ALA A 36 -16.53 -10.59 -8.07
CA ALA A 36 -15.78 -9.38 -8.38
C ALA A 36 -14.54 -9.67 -9.24
N THR A 37 -13.92 -10.85 -9.07
CA THR A 37 -12.72 -11.19 -9.83
C THR A 37 -13.03 -11.78 -11.21
N TYR A 38 -14.13 -12.52 -11.36
CA TYR A 38 -14.39 -13.30 -12.57
C TYR A 38 -15.64 -12.89 -13.35
N LEU A 39 -16.61 -12.20 -12.74
CA LEU A 39 -17.87 -11.84 -13.39
C LEU A 39 -18.04 -10.34 -13.60
N LEU A 40 -17.50 -9.50 -12.72
CA LEU A 40 -17.41 -8.07 -13.02
C LEU A 40 -16.32 -7.89 -14.08
N PRO A 41 -16.55 -7.06 -15.13
CA PRO A 41 -15.50 -6.69 -16.05
C PRO A 41 -14.37 -6.10 -15.21
N GLN A 42 -13.27 -6.84 -15.07
CA GLN A 42 -12.07 -6.26 -14.49
C GLN A 42 -11.69 -5.18 -15.49
N LYS A 43 -11.86 -3.91 -15.10
CA LYS A 43 -11.31 -2.82 -15.90
C LYS A 43 -9.82 -3.12 -16.00
N GLU A 44 -9.35 -3.30 -17.24
CA GLU A 44 -7.94 -3.51 -17.50
C GLU A 44 -7.18 -2.41 -16.76
N GLN A 45 -6.32 -2.81 -15.84
CA GLN A 45 -5.47 -1.84 -15.17
C GLN A 45 -4.41 -1.45 -16.18
N HIS A 46 -4.64 -0.31 -16.81
CA HIS A 46 -3.68 0.30 -17.70
C HIS A 46 -2.79 1.21 -16.88
N SER A 47 -1.55 0.77 -16.66
CA SER A 47 -0.48 1.65 -16.20
C SER A 47 0.33 2.10 -17.39
N GLN A 48 0.54 3.40 -17.48
CA GLN A 48 1.30 4.10 -18.50
C GLN A 48 2.36 4.91 -17.79
N ASN A 49 3.60 4.85 -18.27
CA ASN A 49 4.71 5.65 -17.74
C ASN A 49 5.51 6.23 -18.92
N VAL A 50 6.07 7.42 -18.72
CA VAL A 50 7.01 7.98 -19.70
C VAL A 50 8.34 7.25 -19.61
N THR A 51 8.96 7.08 -20.76
CA THR A 51 10.24 6.41 -20.89
C THR A 51 11.04 7.07 -22.00
N VAL A 52 12.33 7.26 -21.78
CA VAL A 52 13.22 7.91 -22.75
C VAL A 52 14.32 6.95 -23.19
N LEU A 53 14.51 6.79 -24.50
CA LEU A 53 15.60 6.00 -25.06
C LEU A 53 16.93 6.76 -25.05
N GLY A 54 18.05 6.05 -25.21
CA GLY A 54 19.38 6.67 -25.34
C GLY A 54 19.57 7.56 -26.59
N ASP A 55 18.65 7.53 -27.54
CA ASP A 55 18.60 8.47 -28.68
C ASP A 55 17.65 9.65 -28.46
N ASP A 56 17.13 9.80 -27.25
CA ASP A 56 16.17 10.82 -26.80
C ASP A 56 14.74 10.65 -27.33
N THR A 57 14.44 9.51 -27.97
CA THR A 57 13.06 9.17 -28.32
C THR A 57 12.23 8.98 -27.06
N VAL A 58 11.16 9.76 -26.94
CA VAL A 58 10.18 9.65 -25.83
C VAL A 58 9.12 8.62 -26.20
N LEU A 59 8.98 7.62 -25.36
CA LEU A 59 8.01 6.54 -25.48
C LEU A 59 7.05 6.55 -24.29
N ILE A 60 5.84 6.08 -24.54
CA ILE A 60 4.87 5.72 -23.51
C ILE A 60 4.95 4.21 -23.32
N TYR A 61 5.42 3.80 -22.15
CA TYR A 61 5.37 2.42 -21.71
C TYR A 61 3.96 2.08 -21.28
N HIS A 62 3.34 1.08 -21.90
CA HIS A 62 2.03 0.57 -21.54
C HIS A 62 2.19 -0.79 -20.86
N ASN A 63 1.65 -0.91 -19.65
CA ASN A 63 1.49 -2.16 -18.94
C ASN A 63 0.01 -2.36 -18.67
N THR A 64 -0.60 -3.28 -19.42
CA THR A 64 -1.96 -3.72 -19.16
C THR A 64 -1.88 -4.95 -18.28
N TRP A 65 -2.26 -4.78 -17.02
CA TRP A 65 -2.31 -5.89 -16.08
C TRP A 65 -3.74 -6.41 -15.97
N HIS A 66 -3.93 -7.64 -16.42
CA HIS A 66 -5.10 -8.45 -16.17
C HIS A 66 -4.67 -9.76 -15.52
N ARG A 67 -5.50 -10.33 -14.62
CA ARG A 67 -5.13 -11.53 -13.84
C ARG A 67 -4.68 -12.72 -14.70
N ASN A 68 -5.18 -12.79 -15.93
CA ASN A 68 -4.88 -13.86 -16.89
C ASN A 68 -3.98 -13.42 -18.05
N ILE A 69 -3.79 -12.10 -18.26
CA ILE A 69 -3.06 -11.55 -19.40
C ILE A 69 -2.32 -10.32 -18.90
N SER A 70 -1.00 -10.35 -18.93
CA SER A 70 -0.19 -9.12 -18.83
C SER A 70 0.38 -8.85 -20.20
N ASP A 71 0.06 -7.69 -20.79
CA ASP A 71 0.69 -7.23 -22.01
C ASP A 71 1.52 -5.99 -21.74
N VAL A 72 2.67 -5.92 -22.39
CA VAL A 72 3.63 -4.84 -22.24
C VAL A 72 4.05 -4.40 -23.62
N TYR A 73 3.78 -3.14 -23.96
CA TYR A 73 4.17 -2.57 -25.24
C TYR A 73 4.52 -1.10 -25.09
N TYR A 74 5.19 -0.55 -26.09
CA TYR A 74 5.58 0.86 -26.13
C TYR A 74 4.86 1.56 -27.27
N THR A 75 4.54 2.83 -27.08
CA THR A 75 4.12 3.71 -28.19
C THR A 75 4.95 4.98 -28.21
N THR A 76 5.02 5.64 -29.37
CA THR A 76 5.52 7.01 -29.46
C THR A 76 4.49 7.99 -28.89
N LEU A 77 4.86 9.27 -28.71
CA LEU A 77 3.92 10.32 -28.28
C LEU A 77 2.73 10.52 -29.24
N ASP A 78 2.88 10.10 -30.50
CA ASP A 78 1.82 10.16 -31.51
C ASP A 78 0.99 8.86 -31.57
N GLY A 79 1.25 7.91 -30.67
CA GLY A 79 0.49 6.67 -30.49
C GLY A 79 0.92 5.51 -31.40
N GLU A 80 2.02 5.66 -32.15
CA GLU A 80 2.53 4.58 -33.00
C GLU A 80 3.20 3.50 -32.17
N LYS A 81 2.88 2.23 -32.41
CA LYS A 81 3.51 1.12 -31.68
C LYS A 81 5.01 1.06 -31.96
N TYR A 82 5.80 1.01 -30.90
CA TYR A 82 7.25 0.90 -30.95
C TYR A 82 7.70 -0.49 -30.49
N ILE A 83 8.55 -1.15 -31.27
CA ILE A 83 9.15 -2.44 -30.92
C ILE A 83 10.54 -2.17 -30.34
N LEU A 84 10.66 -2.29 -29.01
CA LEU A 84 11.92 -2.10 -28.30
C LEU A 84 12.96 -3.10 -28.81
N LYS A 85 14.10 -2.60 -29.29
CA LYS A 85 15.18 -3.49 -29.75
C LYS A 85 15.91 -4.06 -28.56
N GLN A 86 16.39 -5.30 -28.71
CA GLN A 86 17.27 -5.90 -27.71
C GLN A 86 18.51 -5.00 -27.53
N ASN A 87 18.78 -4.61 -26.28
CA ASN A 87 19.89 -3.73 -25.84
C ASN A 87 19.67 -2.22 -25.96
N GLU A 88 18.45 -1.73 -26.25
CA GLU A 88 18.18 -0.30 -26.10
C GLU A 88 18.25 0.09 -24.61
N VAL A 89 19.00 1.17 -24.34
CA VAL A 89 19.10 1.74 -22.99
C VAL A 89 17.88 2.63 -22.78
N VAL A 90 17.22 2.39 -21.67
CA VAL A 90 15.93 2.99 -21.33
C VAL A 90 16.07 3.75 -20.00
N SER A 91 15.65 5.02 -19.98
CA SER A 91 15.63 5.87 -18.79
C SER A 91 14.19 6.10 -18.33
N ASN A 92 13.91 5.72 -17.08
CA ASN A 92 12.60 5.92 -16.44
C ASN A 92 12.48 7.27 -15.72
N GLY A 93 13.45 8.16 -15.90
CA GLY A 93 13.48 9.47 -15.24
C GLY A 93 13.76 9.39 -13.74
N ILE A 94 13.98 10.55 -13.12
CA ILE A 94 14.14 10.67 -11.67
C ILE A 94 12.96 11.40 -11.05
N SER A 95 12.17 10.68 -10.26
CA SER A 95 11.08 11.29 -9.49
C SER A 95 11.63 12.14 -8.34
N LEU A 96 11.32 13.42 -8.36
CA LEU A 96 11.73 14.42 -7.39
C LEU A 96 10.50 15.15 -6.83
N ILE A 97 10.40 15.19 -5.50
CA ILE A 97 9.26 15.78 -4.77
C ILE A 97 9.47 17.29 -4.59
N GLY A 98 8.43 18.06 -4.88
CA GLY A 98 8.36 19.51 -4.70
C GLY A 98 7.79 19.94 -3.36
N GLU A 99 7.45 21.23 -3.23
CA GLU A 99 7.00 21.82 -1.96
C GLU A 99 5.63 21.31 -1.47
N THR A 100 4.83 20.66 -2.32
CA THR A 100 3.45 20.26 -1.99
C THR A 100 3.38 19.08 -1.01
N GLN A 101 3.56 19.38 0.29
CA GLN A 101 3.40 18.45 1.41
C GLN A 101 1.95 18.06 1.70
N LYS A 102 0.95 18.73 1.10
CA LYS A 102 -0.48 18.53 1.41
C LYS A 102 -0.94 17.08 1.21
N TYR A 103 -0.38 16.38 0.23
CA TYR A 103 -0.80 15.02 -0.12
C TYR A 103 -0.53 13.99 0.99
N TYR A 104 0.45 14.24 1.87
CA TYR A 104 0.95 13.23 2.82
C TYR A 104 0.42 13.37 4.25
N GLN A 105 -0.49 14.31 4.51
CA GLN A 105 -0.95 14.64 5.87
C GLN A 105 -1.98 13.66 6.46
N SER A 106 -2.53 12.71 5.68
CA SER A 106 -3.73 11.96 6.08
C SER A 106 -3.55 10.50 6.47
N LEU A 107 -2.32 10.00 6.63
CA LEU A 107 -2.11 8.63 7.11
C LEU A 107 -2.25 8.56 8.64
N THR A 108 -3.08 7.64 9.12
CA THR A 108 -3.34 7.35 10.53
C THR A 108 -2.04 7.20 11.35
N PRO A 109 -2.04 7.60 12.65
CA PRO A 109 -0.88 7.49 13.52
C PRO A 109 -0.58 6.02 13.84
N PHE A 110 0.23 5.38 13.01
CA PHE A 110 0.85 4.09 13.26
C PHE A 110 2.34 4.32 13.35
N THR A 111 3.01 3.95 14.44
CA THR A 111 4.48 3.92 14.50
C THR A 111 4.99 2.90 13.46
N PRO A 112 5.47 3.31 12.28
CA PRO A 112 5.95 2.40 11.28
C PRO A 112 7.42 2.08 11.60
N SER A 113 7.89 0.94 11.12
CA SER A 113 9.32 0.70 11.02
C SER A 113 9.63 0.48 9.55
N ILE A 114 10.65 1.17 9.03
CA ILE A 114 11.18 0.86 7.70
C ILE A 114 12.22 -0.23 7.91
N SER A 115 11.86 -1.43 7.48
CA SER A 115 12.78 -2.56 7.48
C SER A 115 13.78 -2.40 6.35
N ILE A 116 14.96 -1.87 6.66
CA ILE A 116 16.09 -1.78 5.74
C ILE A 116 16.67 -3.18 5.52
N ALA A 117 16.07 -3.92 4.60
CA ALA A 117 16.58 -5.22 4.22
C ALA A 117 17.81 -5.06 3.31
N SER A 118 18.98 -5.17 3.95
CA SER A 118 20.30 -5.44 3.35
C SER A 118 21.13 -4.23 2.94
N LEU A 119 22.15 -3.96 3.75
CA LEU A 119 23.44 -3.50 3.26
C LEU A 119 24.28 -4.79 3.09
N MET A 120 24.73 -5.02 1.85
CA MET A 120 25.64 -6.07 1.35
C MET A 120 25.03 -7.33 0.74
N GLY A 121 25.54 -7.63 -0.45
CA GLY A 121 25.16 -8.70 -1.37
C GLY A 121 25.48 -10.12 -0.91
N LYS A 122 25.77 -11.02 -1.87
CA LYS A 122 25.78 -12.49 -1.71
C LYS A 122 26.82 -13.06 -0.71
N GLU A 123 27.67 -12.26 -0.09
CA GLU A 123 28.65 -12.71 0.92
C GLU A 123 28.11 -12.49 2.34
N GLN A 124 28.51 -13.34 3.29
CA GLN A 124 27.96 -13.42 4.65
C GLN A 124 27.78 -12.05 5.32
N LYS A 125 26.52 -11.73 5.66
CA LYS A 125 26.13 -10.46 6.29
C LYS A 125 26.62 -10.41 7.74
N PRO A 126 27.33 -9.36 8.19
CA PRO A 126 27.61 -9.20 9.61
C PRO A 126 26.32 -8.86 10.37
N ASN A 127 25.51 -7.91 9.89
CA ASN A 127 24.37 -7.33 10.62
C ASN A 127 23.14 -7.06 9.71
N TYR A 128 21.93 -7.01 10.29
CA TYR A 128 20.71 -6.45 9.69
C TYR A 128 20.39 -5.09 10.31
N TRP A 129 20.36 -4.03 9.48
CA TRP A 129 20.04 -2.68 9.92
C TRP A 129 18.55 -2.36 9.75
N TYR A 130 17.97 -1.61 10.68
CA TYR A 130 16.60 -1.13 10.61
C TYR A 130 16.58 0.35 10.98
N PHE A 131 15.79 1.16 10.27
CA PHE A 131 15.55 2.54 10.66
C PHE A 131 14.21 2.64 11.40
N ILE A 132 14.27 3.02 12.67
CA ILE A 132 13.14 3.11 13.59
C ILE A 132 12.78 4.58 13.77
N TYR A 133 11.50 4.92 13.59
CA TYR A 133 11.02 6.30 13.67
C TYR A 133 9.53 6.35 14.05
N ASP A 134 9.03 7.54 14.39
CA ASP A 134 7.61 7.79 14.62
C ASP A 134 6.94 8.31 13.32
N SER A 135 5.76 7.82 12.91
CA SER A 135 5.09 8.27 11.66
C SER A 135 4.64 9.72 11.69
N LYS A 136 4.72 10.37 12.84
CA LYS A 136 4.27 11.74 13.00
C LYS A 136 5.03 12.67 12.05
N LEU A 137 4.32 13.68 11.56
CA LEU A 137 4.93 14.81 10.88
C LEU A 137 6.03 15.39 11.79
N HIS A 138 7.24 15.53 11.27
CA HIS A 138 8.40 16.03 12.01
C HIS A 138 8.91 15.11 13.13
N SER A 139 9.02 13.83 12.87
CA SER A 139 9.61 12.88 13.79
C SER A 139 11.13 12.87 13.75
N THR A 140 11.68 12.09 14.68
CA THR A 140 13.08 11.69 14.72
C THR A 140 13.16 10.18 14.54
N GLY A 141 14.32 9.69 14.11
CA GLY A 141 14.57 8.26 14.02
C GLY A 141 16.04 7.89 14.19
N TYR A 142 16.30 6.60 14.36
CA TYR A 142 17.63 6.05 14.56
C TYR A 142 17.77 4.71 13.86
N PHE A 143 19.01 4.28 13.62
CA PHE A 143 19.26 2.94 13.11
C PHE A 143 19.55 1.97 14.26
N VAL A 144 19.16 0.71 14.08
CA VAL A 144 19.48 -0.40 14.97
C VAL A 144 19.99 -1.58 14.16
N ALA A 145 21.11 -2.16 14.59
CA ALA A 145 21.71 -3.34 14.00
C ALA A 145 21.32 -4.59 14.79
N TYR A 146 20.88 -5.62 14.09
CA TYR A 146 20.62 -6.95 14.64
C TYR A 146 21.56 -7.99 14.06
N HIS A 147 21.99 -8.94 14.86
CA HIS A 147 22.72 -10.10 14.40
C HIS A 147 21.80 -10.99 13.53
N PRO A 148 22.23 -11.44 12.34
CA PRO A 148 21.34 -12.10 11.39
C PRO A 148 20.81 -13.45 11.88
N VAL A 149 21.60 -14.19 12.66
CA VAL A 149 21.21 -15.50 13.23
C VAL A 149 20.50 -15.33 14.57
N THR A 150 21.20 -14.80 15.59
CA THR A 150 20.66 -14.70 16.96
C THR A 150 19.57 -13.66 17.14
N LYS A 151 19.39 -12.74 16.19
CA LYS A 151 18.47 -11.60 16.28
C LYS A 151 18.70 -10.70 17.49
N GLN A 152 19.90 -10.74 18.08
CA GLN A 152 20.29 -9.85 19.17
C GLN A 152 20.67 -8.48 18.60
N ILE A 153 20.38 -7.43 19.35
CA ILE A 153 20.82 -6.07 19.02
C ILE A 153 22.34 -5.99 19.20
N ILE A 154 23.02 -5.41 18.22
CA ILE A 154 24.46 -5.23 18.22
C ILE A 154 24.78 -3.78 18.58
N HIS A 155 24.24 -2.83 17.82
CA HIS A 155 24.44 -1.40 18.04
C HIS A 155 23.18 -0.61 17.70
N TYR A 156 23.07 0.57 18.30
CA TYR A 156 22.23 1.65 17.81
C TYR A 156 23.12 2.70 17.12
N LEU A 157 22.54 3.49 16.24
CA LEU A 157 23.25 4.51 15.48
C LEU A 157 22.39 5.77 15.39
N GLY A 158 22.87 6.83 16.03
CA GLY A 158 22.31 8.19 15.98
C GLY A 158 23.22 9.14 15.21
N GLN A 159 22.93 10.44 15.28
CA GLN A 159 23.70 11.51 14.65
C GLN A 159 25.17 11.55 15.09
N ASN A 160 25.47 11.06 16.31
CA ASN A 160 26.81 11.04 16.90
C ASN A 160 27.55 9.71 16.66
N GLY A 161 27.01 8.83 15.81
CA GLY A 161 27.59 7.53 15.51
C GLY A 161 27.04 6.38 16.37
N PHE A 162 27.82 5.31 16.50
CA PHE A 162 27.41 4.09 17.21
C PHE A 162 27.21 4.30 18.71
N GLN A 163 26.19 3.65 19.25
CA GLN A 163 25.79 3.70 20.65
C GLN A 163 25.33 2.32 21.15
N ASN A 164 25.43 2.10 22.46
CA ASN A 164 25.00 0.86 23.11
C ASN A 164 23.54 0.89 23.60
N SER A 165 22.90 2.06 23.55
CA SER A 165 21.51 2.28 23.93
C SER A 165 20.77 3.05 22.83
N ILE A 166 19.44 3.08 22.92
CA ILE A 166 18.61 3.88 22.02
C ILE A 166 19.04 5.36 22.14
N PRO A 167 19.36 6.05 21.03
CA PRO A 167 19.75 7.46 21.07
C PRO A 167 18.63 8.34 21.63
N THR A 168 18.98 9.38 22.38
CA THR A 168 17.98 10.34 22.87
C THR A 168 17.36 11.11 21.69
N PRO A 169 16.16 11.72 21.81
CA PRO A 169 15.53 12.45 20.71
C PRO A 169 16.43 13.48 20.02
N GLU A 170 17.35 14.10 20.76
CA GLU A 170 18.31 15.08 20.25
C GLU A 170 19.45 14.43 19.45
N GLU A 171 19.79 13.20 19.78
CA GLU A 171 20.80 12.39 19.10
C GLU A 171 20.22 11.61 17.92
N GLN A 172 18.90 11.51 17.80
CA GLN A 172 18.22 10.88 16.68
C GLN A 172 18.21 11.79 15.45
N PHE A 173 18.17 11.21 14.25
CA PHE A 173 18.10 11.97 13.01
C PHE A 173 16.73 12.64 12.84
N PRO A 174 16.67 13.95 12.57
CA PRO A 174 15.41 14.60 12.29
C PRO A 174 14.97 14.31 10.86
N ILE A 175 13.72 13.84 10.66
CA ILE A 175 13.21 13.39 9.36
C ILE A 175 11.95 14.14 8.92
N TYR A 176 11.71 14.19 7.61
CA TYR A 176 10.49 14.70 7.01
C TYR A 176 9.43 13.59 6.83
N GLY A 177 8.17 13.93 7.11
CA GLY A 177 7.00 13.27 6.51
C GLY A 177 6.58 11.90 7.08
N THR A 178 5.49 11.39 6.49
CA THR A 178 4.90 10.06 6.72
C THR A 178 5.71 8.97 5.99
N ALA A 179 5.44 7.69 6.28
CA ALA A 179 6.23 6.55 5.80
C ALA A 179 6.51 6.53 4.28
N THR A 180 5.60 7.03 3.45
CA THR A 180 5.73 7.06 2.00
C THR A 180 6.79 8.06 1.50
N ASN A 181 6.99 9.18 2.21
CA ASN A 181 8.04 10.16 1.88
C ASN A 181 9.45 9.68 2.24
N GLN A 182 9.55 8.75 3.18
CA GLN A 182 10.85 8.32 3.69
C GLN A 182 11.58 7.39 2.74
N LEU A 183 10.87 6.67 1.87
CA LEU A 183 11.47 5.89 0.76
C LEU A 183 12.29 6.77 -0.21
N LEU A 184 12.09 8.09 -0.18
CA LEU A 184 12.80 9.10 -0.98
C LEU A 184 13.74 9.98 -0.13
N THR A 185 13.78 9.75 1.19
CA THR A 185 14.58 10.51 2.17
C THR A 185 15.79 9.70 2.67
N PHE A 186 15.85 8.41 2.33
CA PHE A 186 16.99 7.53 2.62
C PHE A 186 17.46 6.87 1.32
N LEU A 187 18.71 7.10 0.95
CA LEU A 187 19.35 6.40 -0.16
C LEU A 187 20.27 5.33 0.40
N LEU A 188 20.00 4.08 0.08
CA LEU A 188 20.85 2.95 0.44
C LEU A 188 21.58 2.47 -0.80
N MET A 189 22.91 2.42 -0.73
CA MET A 189 23.73 1.92 -1.82
C MET A 189 23.96 0.42 -1.61
N ASP A 190 23.00 -0.40 -2.06
CA ASP A 190 23.14 -1.86 -2.10
C ASP A 190 23.12 -2.37 -3.55
N GLU A 191 24.00 -3.34 -3.85
CA GLU A 191 24.11 -4.00 -5.15
C GLU A 191 22.98 -5.02 -5.39
N SER A 192 22.24 -5.41 -4.34
CA SER A 192 21.40 -6.61 -4.37
C SER A 192 19.88 -6.38 -4.51
N THR A 193 19.40 -5.14 -4.39
CA THR A 193 17.95 -4.88 -4.30
C THR A 193 17.32 -4.50 -5.65
N TYR A 194 16.91 -5.51 -6.42
CA TYR A 194 15.81 -5.36 -7.37
C TYR A 194 14.50 -5.55 -6.58
N ASN A 195 13.89 -4.46 -6.14
CA ASN A 195 12.47 -4.53 -5.81
C ASN A 195 11.78 -3.27 -6.34
N TRP A 196 10.72 -3.48 -7.12
CA TRP A 196 10.06 -2.46 -7.91
C TRP A 196 9.55 -1.24 -7.13
N ASN A 197 9.54 -1.25 -5.79
CA ASN A 197 8.91 -0.19 -5.00
C ASN A 197 9.57 0.16 -3.64
N SER A 198 10.78 -0.30 -3.29
CA SER A 198 11.16 -0.27 -1.86
C SER A 198 12.46 0.42 -1.48
N TYR A 199 13.47 0.50 -2.33
CA TYR A 199 14.70 1.23 -2.00
C TYR A 199 15.31 1.72 -3.31
N PRO A 200 15.93 2.92 -3.34
CA PRO A 200 16.80 3.30 -4.44
C PRO A 200 18.10 2.50 -4.32
N GLY A 201 18.02 1.20 -4.62
CA GLY A 201 19.17 0.32 -4.76
C GLY A 201 19.91 0.63 -6.05
N ILE A 202 21.16 0.19 -6.13
CA ILE A 202 21.94 0.24 -7.37
C ILE A 202 21.25 -0.72 -8.35
N PRO A 203 20.80 -0.28 -9.55
CA PRO A 203 20.20 -1.18 -10.52
C PRO A 203 21.16 -2.33 -10.84
N GLN A 204 20.67 -3.57 -10.85
CA GLN A 204 21.51 -4.70 -11.22
C GLN A 204 22.13 -4.45 -12.59
N SER A 205 23.43 -4.74 -12.66
CA SER A 205 24.16 -4.99 -13.89
C SER A 205 23.27 -5.74 -14.88
N THR A 206 22.90 -5.09 -15.99
CA THR A 206 22.73 -5.85 -17.23
C THR A 206 24.04 -6.63 -17.41
N GLY A 207 23.98 -7.92 -17.75
CA GLY A 207 25.04 -8.91 -17.49
C GLY A 207 26.43 -8.69 -18.12
N TYR A 208 26.77 -7.48 -18.58
CA TYR A 208 27.98 -7.15 -19.31
C TYR A 208 28.94 -6.18 -18.60
N GLN A 209 28.60 -5.62 -17.44
CA GLN A 209 29.52 -4.75 -16.70
C GLN A 209 29.88 -5.38 -15.35
N LYS A 210 31.04 -6.05 -15.31
CA LYS A 210 31.74 -6.36 -14.06
C LYS A 210 32.16 -5.03 -13.43
N TYR A 211 31.27 -4.43 -12.65
CA TYR A 211 31.61 -3.23 -11.88
C TYR A 211 32.70 -3.58 -10.87
N GLN A 212 33.71 -2.71 -10.77
CA GLN A 212 34.82 -2.92 -9.87
C GLN A 212 34.34 -2.68 -8.44
N ARG A 213 34.59 -3.66 -7.58
CA ARG A 213 34.22 -3.80 -6.17
C ARG A 213 34.66 -2.66 -5.23
N GLN A 214 35.24 -1.59 -5.77
CA GLN A 214 35.95 -0.50 -5.09
C GLN A 214 35.18 0.83 -5.09
N ASP A 215 33.93 0.86 -5.57
CA ASP A 215 33.13 2.08 -5.60
C ASP A 215 32.87 2.60 -4.15
N LEU A 216 33.15 3.90 -3.96
CA LEU A 216 33.39 4.64 -2.69
C LEU A 216 32.27 4.63 -1.62
N PHE A 217 31.12 4.01 -1.89
CA PHE A 217 29.95 4.07 -1.02
C PHE A 217 29.43 2.70 -0.59
N ARG A 218 30.21 1.65 -0.81
CA ARG A 218 29.91 0.33 -0.22
C ARG A 218 29.76 0.51 1.30
N ASP A 219 28.66 -0.01 1.84
CA ASP A 219 28.32 0.09 3.26
C ASP A 219 28.00 1.49 3.77
N SER A 220 27.74 2.44 2.87
CA SER A 220 27.28 3.78 3.22
C SER A 220 25.86 4.05 2.73
N GLY A 221 25.15 4.92 3.45
CA GLY A 221 23.86 5.47 3.04
C GLY A 221 23.87 6.98 3.10
N LEU A 222 22.99 7.61 2.32
CA LEU A 222 22.70 9.03 2.42
C LEU A 222 21.35 9.24 3.09
N LEU A 223 21.30 10.23 3.97
CA LEU A 223 20.12 10.60 4.73
C LEU A 223 19.86 12.10 4.60
N LEU A 224 18.72 12.46 4.02
CA LEU A 224 18.24 13.83 3.95
C LEU A 224 17.53 14.18 5.27
N THR A 225 18.11 15.10 6.03
CA THR A 225 17.54 15.50 7.32
C THR A 225 16.45 16.54 7.14
N ARG A 226 15.62 16.74 8.18
CA ARG A 226 14.61 17.81 8.21
C ARG A 226 15.20 19.22 8.01
N LYS A 227 16.48 19.40 8.32
CA LYS A 227 17.14 20.70 8.16
C LYS A 227 17.67 20.91 6.73
N GLY A 228 17.34 20.02 5.79
CA GLY A 228 17.84 20.00 4.41
C GLY A 228 19.24 19.38 4.28
N ALA A 229 20.01 19.30 5.36
CA ALA A 229 21.36 18.76 5.32
C ALA A 229 21.34 17.26 4.97
N VAL A 230 22.28 16.83 4.14
CA VAL A 230 22.45 15.43 3.74
C VAL A 230 23.60 14.84 4.53
N LYS A 231 23.31 13.80 5.30
CA LYS A 231 24.29 13.04 6.07
C LYS A 231 24.73 11.82 5.28
N GLN A 232 26.02 11.55 5.26
CA GLN A 232 26.55 10.25 4.87
C GLN A 232 26.74 9.43 6.14
N ILE A 233 26.30 8.17 6.09
CA ILE A 233 26.34 7.24 7.20
C ILE A 233 27.12 6.03 6.75
N ASN A 234 28.23 5.72 7.40
CA ASN A 234 28.97 4.48 7.19
C ASN A 234 28.48 3.44 8.20
N PHE A 235 27.82 2.39 7.71
CA PHE A 235 27.20 1.36 8.56
C PHE A 235 28.19 0.31 9.09
N ILE A 236 29.46 0.35 8.65
CA ILE A 236 30.55 -0.47 9.21
C ILE A 236 31.23 0.27 10.36
N THR A 237 31.61 1.52 10.14
CA THR A 237 32.37 2.30 11.13
C THR A 237 31.48 3.05 12.11
N GLY A 238 30.21 3.28 11.75
CA GLY A 238 29.27 4.10 12.49
C GLY A 238 29.54 5.58 12.34
N GLU A 239 30.43 5.96 11.43
CA GLU A 239 30.75 7.35 11.16
C GLU A 239 29.59 8.05 10.46
N VAL A 240 29.25 9.24 10.95
CA VAL A 240 28.21 10.10 10.38
C VAL A 240 28.85 11.43 10.00
N THR A 241 28.96 11.70 8.70
CA THR A 241 29.57 12.91 8.15
C THR A 241 28.54 13.75 7.39
N ASN A 242 28.85 15.03 7.18
CA ASN A 242 28.08 15.87 6.26
C ASN A 242 28.49 15.51 4.83
N PHE A 243 27.54 15.06 4.02
CA PHE A 243 27.73 14.88 2.58
C PHE A 243 27.50 16.21 1.84
N LEU A 244 26.39 16.87 2.17
CA LEU A 244 26.02 18.17 1.60
C LEU A 244 25.40 19.04 2.69
N ASP A 245 26.01 20.20 2.94
CA ASP A 245 25.54 21.16 3.93
C ASP A 245 24.70 22.26 3.26
N ARG A 246 23.45 21.92 2.94
CA ARG A 246 22.45 22.82 2.35
C ARG A 246 21.14 22.65 3.08
N SER A 247 20.44 23.74 3.38
CA SER A 247 19.17 23.68 4.11
C SER A 247 17.93 23.68 3.23
N ASP A 248 18.09 23.82 1.93
CA ASP A 248 17.03 23.99 0.94
C ASP A 248 16.74 22.73 0.12
N ILE A 249 17.32 21.58 0.50
CA ILE A 249 17.07 20.32 -0.19
C ILE A 249 15.69 19.77 0.20
N LEU A 250 14.84 19.57 -0.81
CA LEU A 250 13.47 19.08 -0.69
C LEU A 250 13.40 17.55 -0.86
N SER A 251 14.16 17.01 -1.81
CA SER A 251 14.20 15.57 -2.08
C SER A 251 15.54 15.15 -2.68
N MET A 252 15.83 13.85 -2.61
CA MET A 252 17.02 13.27 -3.21
C MET A 252 16.75 11.93 -3.89
N LYS A 253 17.52 11.60 -4.92
CA LYS A 253 17.41 10.35 -5.66
C LYS A 253 18.78 9.85 -6.12
N LEU A 254 19.08 8.59 -5.82
CA LEU A 254 20.20 7.85 -6.41
C LEU A 254 19.75 7.24 -7.74
N TRP A 255 20.55 7.39 -8.78
CA TRP A 255 20.29 6.78 -10.09
C TRP A 255 21.57 6.73 -10.94
N ARG A 256 21.46 6.20 -12.17
CA ARG A 256 22.57 6.14 -13.12
C ARG A 256 22.31 7.10 -14.27
N LEU A 257 23.19 8.06 -14.45
CA LEU A 257 23.16 9.01 -15.56
C LEU A 257 23.90 8.41 -16.76
N PRO A 258 23.21 8.11 -17.88
CA PRO A 258 23.87 7.63 -19.08
C PRO A 258 24.92 8.64 -19.59
N LYS A 259 26.03 8.14 -20.13
CA LYS A 259 27.15 8.97 -20.60
C LYS A 259 26.71 9.97 -21.68
N ASN A 260 25.86 9.54 -22.59
CA ASN A 260 25.22 10.35 -23.64
C ASN A 260 24.25 11.41 -23.12
N HIS A 261 23.80 11.32 -21.87
CA HIS A 261 22.93 12.30 -21.20
C HIS A 261 23.70 13.18 -20.21
N SER A 262 25.00 12.93 -20.04
CA SER A 262 25.87 13.70 -19.17
C SER A 262 26.43 14.94 -19.90
N PRO A 263 26.61 16.10 -19.22
CA PRO A 263 27.41 17.22 -19.72
C PRO A 263 28.74 16.83 -20.39
N GLU A 264 29.15 17.57 -21.43
CA GLU A 264 30.29 17.26 -22.33
C GLU A 264 31.67 17.06 -21.65
N ASN A 265 31.83 17.42 -20.37
CA ASN A 265 33.08 17.28 -19.61
C ASN A 265 33.01 16.23 -18.48
N TRP A 266 31.91 15.49 -18.39
CA TRP A 266 31.72 14.51 -17.33
C TRP A 266 32.25 13.14 -17.67
N ALA A 267 32.30 12.80 -18.95
CA ALA A 267 32.75 11.52 -19.45
C ALA A 267 34.28 11.34 -19.35
N THR A 268 34.85 11.20 -18.14
CA THR A 268 36.27 10.80 -17.99
C THR A 268 36.48 9.30 -17.83
N SER A 269 35.40 8.53 -17.62
CA SER A 269 35.46 7.08 -17.52
C SER A 269 35.02 6.37 -18.83
N ASP A 270 35.57 5.18 -19.05
CA ASP A 270 35.13 4.23 -20.08
C ASP A 270 33.76 3.61 -19.76
N ARG A 271 33.05 4.08 -18.73
CA ARG A 271 31.75 3.55 -18.31
C ARG A 271 30.63 4.17 -19.16
N GLU A 272 29.62 3.36 -19.49
CA GLU A 272 28.43 3.80 -20.26
C GLU A 272 27.45 4.64 -19.43
N ALA A 273 27.56 4.60 -18.10
CA ALA A 273 26.75 5.41 -17.19
C ALA A 273 27.51 5.69 -15.89
N GLU A 274 27.24 6.85 -15.29
CA GLU A 274 27.81 7.30 -14.03
C GLU A 274 26.79 7.14 -12.90
N LEU A 275 27.23 6.69 -11.72
CA LEU A 275 26.36 6.66 -10.53
C LEU A 275 26.30 8.06 -9.94
N VAL A 276 25.09 8.61 -9.87
CA VAL A 276 24.88 9.99 -9.43
C VAL A 276 23.79 10.08 -8.36
N VAL A 277 23.86 11.13 -7.54
CA VAL A 277 22.78 11.54 -6.64
C VAL A 277 22.27 12.90 -7.07
N SER A 278 20.98 12.98 -7.34
CA SER A 278 20.28 14.23 -7.65
C SER A 278 19.52 14.73 -6.44
N PHE A 279 19.66 16.02 -6.14
CA PHE A 279 19.01 16.74 -5.07
C PHE A 279 18.12 17.83 -5.66
N ARG A 280 16.85 17.86 -5.27
CA ARG A 280 15.94 18.93 -5.64
C ARG A 280 15.97 20.03 -4.59
N THR A 281 16.15 21.27 -5.03
CA THR A 281 15.85 22.48 -4.26
C THR A 281 14.53 23.08 -4.80
N PRO A 282 14.01 24.19 -4.23
CA PRO A 282 12.80 24.83 -4.75
C PRO A 282 12.95 25.24 -6.23
N GLU A 283 14.13 25.70 -6.63
CA GLU A 283 14.37 26.33 -7.93
C GLU A 283 15.29 25.53 -8.86
N SER A 284 15.89 24.43 -8.39
CA SER A 284 16.90 23.71 -9.17
C SER A 284 17.02 22.23 -8.82
N VAL A 285 17.67 21.47 -9.71
CA VAL A 285 18.14 20.12 -9.44
C VAL A 285 19.67 20.11 -9.52
N LEU A 286 20.30 19.74 -8.40
CA LEU A 286 21.75 19.56 -8.28
C LEU A 286 22.06 18.09 -8.42
N THR A 287 22.97 17.71 -9.30
CA THR A 287 23.35 16.31 -9.47
C THR A 287 24.85 16.15 -9.26
N TYR A 288 25.22 15.23 -8.38
CA TYR A 288 26.59 14.92 -7.99
C TYR A 288 26.97 13.52 -8.47
N GLY A 289 28.08 13.41 -9.18
CA GLY A 289 28.72 12.14 -9.52
C GLY A 289 29.45 11.60 -8.31
N LEU A 290 29.17 10.35 -7.95
CA LEU A 290 29.73 9.75 -6.74
C LEU A 290 31.16 9.24 -6.93
N LEU A 291 31.65 9.08 -8.16
CA LEU A 291 33.00 8.55 -8.41
C LEU A 291 33.99 9.64 -8.80
N GLU A 292 33.54 10.64 -9.55
CA GLU A 292 34.42 11.64 -10.15
C GLU A 292 34.43 13.01 -9.43
N ASP A 293 33.76 13.14 -8.29
CA ASP A 293 33.58 14.40 -7.54
C ASP A 293 33.22 15.60 -8.46
N LYS A 294 32.30 15.34 -9.37
CA LYS A 294 31.80 16.31 -10.35
C LYS A 294 30.33 16.58 -10.06
N SER A 295 29.90 17.81 -10.30
CA SER A 295 28.51 18.18 -10.14
C SER A 295 28.05 19.15 -11.22
N PHE A 296 26.75 19.17 -11.47
CA PHE A 296 26.10 20.18 -12.28
C PHE A 296 24.73 20.52 -11.68
N GLN A 297 24.21 21.67 -12.10
CA GLN A 297 22.91 22.17 -11.68
C GLN A 297 22.08 22.50 -12.91
N VAL A 298 20.78 22.23 -12.82
CA VAL A 298 19.79 22.67 -13.79
C VAL A 298 18.69 23.45 -13.09
N LYS A 299 18.18 24.51 -13.72
CA LYS A 299 17.10 25.32 -13.18
C LYS A 299 15.75 24.65 -13.46
N ILE A 300 14.88 24.64 -12.46
CA ILE A 300 13.49 24.19 -12.60
C ILE A 300 12.68 25.37 -13.15
N PRO A 301 11.88 25.18 -14.21
CA PRO A 301 10.93 26.20 -14.66
C PRO A 301 10.01 26.68 -13.54
N GLU A 302 9.70 27.97 -13.50
CA GLU A 302 8.97 28.60 -12.39
C GLU A 302 7.61 27.94 -12.09
N GLU A 303 6.90 27.52 -13.14
CA GLU A 303 5.62 26.82 -13.02
C GLU A 303 5.72 25.44 -12.35
N LEU A 304 6.89 24.81 -12.36
CA LEU A 304 7.12 23.46 -11.82
C LEU A 304 7.67 23.45 -10.39
N HIS A 305 8.00 24.61 -9.81
CA HIS A 305 8.65 24.71 -8.48
C HIS A 305 7.88 23.97 -7.38
N LYS A 306 6.56 24.02 -7.42
CA LYS A 306 5.67 23.43 -6.39
C LYS A 306 5.22 22.00 -6.71
N GLN A 307 5.38 21.55 -7.94
CA GLN A 307 4.84 20.29 -8.44
C GLN A 307 5.82 19.15 -8.21
N ASN A 308 5.32 17.92 -8.03
CA ASN A 308 6.18 16.73 -8.12
C ASN A 308 6.41 16.41 -9.60
N PHE A 309 7.64 16.03 -9.96
CA PHE A 309 7.95 15.67 -11.35
C PHE A 309 8.96 14.53 -11.44
N SER A 310 8.95 13.79 -12.55
CA SER A 310 10.10 13.00 -13.00
C SER A 310 10.94 13.83 -13.96
N LEU A 311 12.27 13.82 -13.81
CA LEU A 311 13.18 14.51 -14.72
C LEU A 311 13.95 13.49 -15.57
N HIS A 312 13.99 13.70 -16.88
CA HIS A 312 14.84 12.97 -17.82
C HIS A 312 15.86 13.93 -18.43
N TYR A 313 17.11 13.48 -18.53
CA TYR A 313 18.16 14.21 -19.22
C TYR A 313 18.23 13.71 -20.66
N LEU A 314 18.24 14.63 -21.62
CA LEU A 314 18.34 14.36 -23.06
C LEU A 314 19.68 14.92 -23.58
N LYS A 315 20.05 14.59 -24.82
CA LYS A 315 21.25 15.19 -25.44
C LYS A 315 21.08 16.69 -25.63
N GLY A 316 22.20 17.39 -25.80
CA GLY A 316 22.21 18.81 -26.14
C GLY A 316 21.73 19.73 -25.01
N LYS A 317 21.85 19.31 -23.74
CA LYS A 317 21.37 20.05 -22.55
C LYS A 317 19.86 20.30 -22.56
N GLN A 318 19.10 19.37 -23.13
CA GLN A 318 17.67 19.37 -23.05
C GLN A 318 17.20 18.46 -21.91
N LEU A 319 16.10 18.83 -21.29
CA LEU A 319 15.47 18.16 -20.17
C LEU A 319 14.02 17.86 -20.55
N LEU A 320 13.50 16.75 -20.07
CA LEU A 320 12.07 16.43 -20.11
C LEU A 320 11.57 16.27 -18.68
N TYR A 321 10.62 17.12 -18.30
CA TYR A 321 9.89 17.01 -17.05
C TYR A 321 8.57 16.30 -17.30
N GLU A 322 8.29 15.28 -16.50
CA GLU A 322 7.04 14.54 -16.44
C GLU A 322 6.30 14.97 -15.17
N VAL A 323 5.20 15.70 -15.31
CA VAL A 323 4.38 16.16 -14.18
C VAL A 323 3.12 15.32 -14.14
N MET A 324 2.97 14.51 -13.09
CA MET A 324 1.77 13.71 -12.88
C MET A 324 0.80 14.44 -11.95
N GLU A 325 -0.34 14.84 -12.47
CA GLU A 325 -1.45 15.40 -11.70
C GLU A 325 -2.56 14.37 -11.49
N ARG A 326 -2.99 14.20 -10.25
CA ARG A 326 -4.12 13.34 -9.92
C ARG A 326 -5.40 14.16 -9.86
N ASP A 327 -6.32 13.90 -10.77
CA ASP A 327 -7.71 14.32 -10.60
C ASP A 327 -8.33 13.48 -9.47
N LEU A 328 -8.52 14.13 -8.33
CA LEU A 328 -9.10 13.49 -7.15
C LEU A 328 -10.54 13.06 -7.40
N GLN A 329 -11.31 13.76 -8.23
CA GLN A 329 -12.72 13.43 -8.44
C GLN A 329 -12.88 12.14 -9.23
N THR A 330 -12.12 12.01 -10.32
CA THR A 330 -12.20 10.85 -11.22
C THR A 330 -11.27 9.71 -10.81
N GLY A 331 -10.23 10.00 -10.02
CA GLY A 331 -9.13 9.07 -9.76
C GLY A 331 -8.19 8.91 -10.96
N LYS A 332 -8.39 9.71 -12.01
CA LYS A 332 -7.52 9.79 -13.19
C LYS A 332 -6.22 10.47 -12.79
N TYR A 333 -5.09 9.94 -13.25
CA TYR A 333 -3.84 10.67 -13.28
C TYR A 333 -3.62 11.12 -14.71
N ALA A 334 -3.48 12.42 -14.90
CA ALA A 334 -3.00 13.03 -16.13
C ALA A 334 -1.49 13.26 -15.99
N THR A 335 -0.75 13.11 -17.08
CA THR A 335 0.66 13.47 -17.12
C THR A 335 0.92 14.50 -18.20
N ASP A 336 1.49 15.62 -17.79
CA ASP A 336 1.95 16.69 -18.66
C ASP A 336 3.47 16.60 -18.84
N LEU A 337 3.93 16.89 -20.05
CA LEU A 337 5.32 16.83 -20.45
C LEU A 337 5.86 18.21 -20.81
N TYR A 338 6.99 18.58 -20.22
CA TYR A 338 7.65 19.86 -20.46
C TYR A 338 9.09 19.63 -20.92
N TRP A 339 9.42 20.09 -22.12
CA TRP A 339 10.80 20.12 -22.59
C TRP A 339 11.42 21.46 -22.23
N ALA A 340 12.53 21.46 -21.52
CA ALA A 340 13.25 22.67 -21.16
C ALA A 340 14.75 22.54 -21.38
N ASP A 341 15.46 23.67 -21.42
CA ASP A 341 16.91 23.69 -21.34
C ASP A 341 17.40 23.66 -19.88
N TYR A 342 18.72 23.65 -19.67
CA TYR A 342 19.31 23.68 -18.33
C TYR A 342 19.11 25.00 -17.58
N GLU A 343 18.75 26.08 -18.28
CA GLU A 343 18.44 27.39 -17.71
C GLU A 343 16.96 27.48 -17.28
N GLY A 344 16.18 26.42 -17.50
CA GLY A 344 14.77 26.32 -17.11
C GLY A 344 13.81 26.99 -18.11
N ASN A 345 14.27 27.29 -19.33
CA ASN A 345 13.40 27.83 -20.37
C ASN A 345 12.63 26.69 -21.05
N ILE A 346 11.30 26.75 -21.00
CA ILE A 346 10.43 25.76 -21.63
C ILE A 346 10.39 26.03 -23.13
N THR A 347 10.67 24.98 -23.91
CA THR A 347 10.73 25.00 -25.38
C THR A 347 9.51 24.34 -26.01
N GLN A 348 8.91 23.36 -25.33
CA GLN A 348 7.74 22.62 -25.79
C GLN A 348 6.97 22.07 -24.59
N THR A 349 5.65 22.01 -24.72
CA THR A 349 4.75 21.32 -23.78
C THR A 349 3.86 20.33 -24.52
N ARG A 350 3.43 19.27 -23.84
CA ARG A 350 2.39 18.34 -24.28
C ARG A 350 1.56 17.97 -23.05
N ASP A 351 0.28 18.32 -23.07
CA ASP A 351 -0.62 18.13 -21.93
C ASP A 351 -1.39 16.81 -22.08
N ASP A 352 -1.80 16.21 -20.95
CA ASP A 352 -2.69 15.03 -20.89
C ASP A 352 -2.18 13.80 -21.68
N VAL A 353 -0.85 13.63 -21.80
CA VAL A 353 -0.23 12.59 -22.65
C VAL A 353 -0.51 11.18 -22.11
N ILE A 354 -0.48 11.02 -20.79
CA ILE A 354 -0.76 9.76 -20.13
C ILE A 354 -2.01 9.90 -19.27
N VAL A 355 -2.88 8.90 -19.38
CA VAL A 355 -4.10 8.80 -18.59
C VAL A 355 -4.08 7.48 -17.83
N ASN A 356 -3.53 7.50 -16.61
CA ASN A 356 -3.65 6.35 -15.72
C ASN A 356 -5.00 6.41 -15.01
N TYR A 357 -5.82 5.38 -15.20
CA TYR A 357 -7.09 5.28 -14.52
C TYR A 357 -7.02 4.16 -13.49
N TYR A 358 -6.89 4.55 -12.22
CA TYR A 358 -7.12 3.65 -11.10
C TYR A 358 -8.53 3.93 -10.61
N PRO A 359 -9.56 3.22 -11.11
CA PRO A 359 -10.90 3.38 -10.58
C PRO A 359 -10.83 3.12 -9.08
N ASN A 360 -11.15 4.15 -8.28
CA ASN A 360 -11.44 3.93 -6.88
C ASN A 360 -12.70 3.06 -6.85
N ASP A 361 -12.51 1.76 -6.66
CA ASP A 361 -13.56 0.73 -6.67
C ASP A 361 -14.45 0.79 -5.41
N LEU A 362 -14.69 1.98 -4.87
CA LEU A 362 -15.66 2.21 -3.78
C LEU A 362 -17.02 1.61 -4.12
N ASP A 363 -17.39 1.64 -5.41
CA ASP A 363 -18.60 1.01 -5.92
C ASP A 363 -18.58 -0.52 -5.81
N ILE A 364 -17.44 -1.19 -5.96
CA ILE A 364 -17.32 -2.63 -5.73
C ILE A 364 -17.24 -2.93 -4.22
N GLN A 365 -16.47 -2.13 -3.48
CA GLN A 365 -16.28 -2.31 -2.04
C GLN A 365 -17.61 -2.26 -1.28
N LYS A 366 -18.52 -1.33 -1.60
CA LYS A 366 -19.84 -1.26 -0.94
C LYS A 366 -20.66 -2.53 -1.13
N TRP A 367 -20.60 -3.16 -2.31
CA TRP A 367 -21.31 -4.42 -2.56
C TRP A 367 -20.67 -5.60 -1.82
N ILE A 368 -19.34 -5.63 -1.73
CA ILE A 368 -18.63 -6.63 -0.92
C ILE A 368 -19.02 -6.51 0.55
N ILE A 369 -18.96 -5.30 1.12
CA ILE A 369 -19.33 -5.03 2.51
C ILE A 369 -20.79 -5.42 2.76
N ALA A 370 -21.70 -5.10 1.84
CA ALA A 370 -23.11 -5.47 1.94
C ALA A 370 -23.36 -6.97 1.93
N GLY A 371 -22.58 -7.73 1.13
CA GLY A 371 -22.63 -9.18 1.14
C GLY A 371 -22.18 -9.76 2.48
N VAL A 372 -21.05 -9.28 3.01
CA VAL A 372 -20.48 -9.76 4.28
C VAL A 372 -21.35 -9.36 5.47
N GLN A 373 -21.96 -8.18 5.41
CA GLN A 373 -22.84 -7.64 6.42
C GLN A 373 -24.21 -7.28 5.83
N PRO A 374 -25.09 -8.27 5.59
CA PRO A 374 -26.44 -8.06 5.06
C PRO A 374 -27.42 -7.45 6.09
N ALA A 375 -26.90 -6.65 7.01
CA ALA A 375 -27.65 -5.94 8.04
C ALA A 375 -27.55 -4.44 7.75
N PRO A 376 -28.66 -3.76 7.42
CA PRO A 376 -28.66 -2.33 7.09
C PRO A 376 -27.88 -1.46 8.08
N LEU A 377 -28.04 -1.71 9.38
CA LEU A 377 -27.40 -0.90 10.42
C LEU A 377 -25.88 -1.11 10.49
N THR A 378 -25.42 -2.36 10.44
CA THR A 378 -23.97 -2.65 10.54
C THR A 378 -23.25 -2.28 9.24
N PHE A 379 -23.91 -2.45 8.09
CA PHE A 379 -23.42 -1.96 6.81
C PHE A 379 -23.20 -0.45 6.85
N LEU A 380 -24.21 0.33 7.30
CA LEU A 380 -24.08 1.78 7.46
C LEU A 380 -22.94 2.13 8.42
N PHE A 381 -22.81 1.45 9.55
CA PHE A 381 -21.73 1.67 10.50
C PHE A 381 -20.34 1.42 9.90
N CYS A 382 -20.17 0.33 9.14
CA CYS A 382 -18.90 0.02 8.46
C CYS A 382 -18.57 1.05 7.38
N MET A 383 -19.58 1.49 6.63
CA MET A 383 -19.41 2.55 5.64
C MET A 383 -19.00 3.86 6.31
N LEU A 384 -19.59 4.23 7.44
CA LEU A 384 -19.29 5.49 8.13
C LEU A 384 -17.89 5.55 8.77
N THR A 385 -17.21 4.43 8.96
CA THR A 385 -15.93 4.40 9.70
C THR A 385 -14.70 4.34 8.80
N VAL A 386 -14.73 3.58 7.71
CA VAL A 386 -13.54 3.33 6.87
C VAL A 386 -13.54 4.20 5.60
N PRO A 387 -14.60 4.20 4.77
CA PRO A 387 -14.68 5.04 3.58
C PRO A 387 -14.74 6.56 3.78
N VAL A 388 -15.16 7.07 4.95
CA VAL A 388 -15.45 8.51 5.10
C VAL A 388 -14.20 9.36 4.89
N GLU A 389 -13.06 9.01 5.49
CA GLU A 389 -11.81 9.76 5.27
C GLU A 389 -11.34 9.65 3.81
N GLN A 390 -11.55 8.50 3.15
CA GLN A 390 -11.22 8.35 1.73
C GLN A 390 -12.08 9.27 0.86
N ILE A 391 -13.40 9.32 1.08
CA ILE A 391 -14.32 10.21 0.35
C ILE A 391 -14.02 11.67 0.63
N LYS A 392 -13.75 12.01 1.90
CA LYS A 392 -13.39 13.37 2.32
C LYS A 392 -12.18 13.88 1.54
N LEU A 393 -11.13 13.06 1.43
CA LEU A 393 -9.92 13.38 0.66
C LEU A 393 -10.18 13.40 -0.85
N GLN A 394 -10.98 12.45 -1.36
CA GLN A 394 -11.24 12.31 -2.79
C GLN A 394 -12.05 13.48 -3.36
N TYR A 395 -12.98 14.03 -2.59
CA TYR A 395 -13.90 15.06 -3.06
C TYR A 395 -13.67 16.43 -2.40
N ASP A 396 -12.58 16.57 -1.62
CA ASP A 396 -12.27 17.76 -0.81
C ASP A 396 -13.49 18.26 0.00
N LEU A 397 -14.16 17.31 0.66
CA LEU A 397 -15.40 17.55 1.39
C LEU A 397 -15.12 17.78 2.87
N SER A 398 -16.03 18.49 3.55
CA SER A 398 -16.11 18.38 5.00
C SER A 398 -16.51 16.96 5.42
N THR A 399 -16.24 16.58 6.68
CA THR A 399 -16.67 15.27 7.20
C THR A 399 -18.17 15.03 7.03
N THR A 400 -18.99 16.07 7.23
CA THR A 400 -20.44 15.99 7.07
C THR A 400 -20.84 15.73 5.61
N GLU A 401 -20.25 16.46 4.66
CA GLU A 401 -20.53 16.26 3.24
C GLU A 401 -20.05 14.89 2.75
N ALA A 402 -18.89 14.42 3.23
CA ALA A 402 -18.38 13.08 2.94
C ALA A 402 -19.33 11.98 3.43
N VAL A 403 -19.85 12.12 4.66
CA VAL A 403 -20.88 11.22 5.21
C VAL A 403 -22.15 11.23 4.34
N MET A 404 -22.63 12.41 3.96
CA MET A 404 -23.82 12.53 3.12
C MET A 404 -23.62 11.92 1.73
N LYS A 405 -22.46 12.18 1.10
CA LYS A 405 -22.09 11.60 -0.19
C LYS A 405 -22.03 10.08 -0.11
N LEU A 406 -21.38 9.54 0.93
CA LEU A 406 -21.30 8.11 1.15
C LEU A 406 -22.67 7.48 1.37
N PHE A 407 -23.54 8.14 2.14
CA PHE A 407 -24.91 7.70 2.36
C PHE A 407 -25.70 7.65 1.05
N GLN A 408 -25.61 8.69 0.21
CA GLN A 408 -26.23 8.71 -1.13
C GLN A 408 -25.71 7.57 -2.02
N MET A 409 -24.40 7.35 -2.06
CA MET A 409 -23.78 6.26 -2.83
C MET A 409 -24.17 4.86 -2.33
N SER A 410 -24.47 4.75 -1.05
CA SER A 410 -24.85 3.52 -0.35
C SER A 410 -26.36 3.27 -0.33
N LEU A 411 -27.17 4.28 -0.66
CA LEU A 411 -28.63 4.21 -0.58
C LEU A 411 -29.23 3.04 -1.36
N PRO A 412 -28.80 2.71 -2.61
CA PRO A 412 -29.35 1.57 -3.35
C PRO A 412 -29.12 0.24 -2.60
N VAL A 413 -27.96 0.09 -1.96
CA VAL A 413 -27.60 -1.08 -1.18
C VAL A 413 -28.46 -1.19 0.08
N VAL A 414 -28.62 -0.07 0.80
CA VAL A 414 -29.48 -0.01 2.00
C VAL A 414 -30.93 -0.36 1.66
N ILE A 415 -31.47 0.18 0.56
CA ILE A 415 -32.82 -0.15 0.08
C ILE A 415 -32.94 -1.64 -0.21
N LEU A 416 -31.98 -2.24 -0.91
CA LEU A 416 -31.99 -3.67 -1.19
C LEU A 416 -31.99 -4.50 0.11
N LEU A 417 -31.11 -4.16 1.06
CA LEU A 417 -31.04 -4.86 2.35
C LEU A 417 -32.34 -4.71 3.15
N LEU A 418 -33.00 -3.55 3.10
CA LEU A 418 -34.30 -3.33 3.72
C LEU A 418 -35.41 -4.16 3.05
N VAL A 419 -35.41 -4.28 1.72
CA VAL A 419 -36.37 -5.13 0.98
C VAL A 419 -36.20 -6.60 1.36
N ILE A 420 -34.96 -7.09 1.42
CA ILE A 420 -34.65 -8.46 1.87
C ILE A 420 -35.14 -8.66 3.31
N SER A 421 -34.83 -7.71 4.20
CA SER A 421 -35.22 -7.76 5.62
C SER A 421 -36.74 -7.74 5.79
N ALA A 422 -37.47 -6.95 4.98
CA ALA A 422 -38.93 -6.92 4.97
C ALA A 422 -39.50 -8.27 4.52
N GLY A 423 -38.95 -8.88 3.46
CA GLY A 423 -39.34 -10.23 3.02
C GLY A 423 -39.15 -11.28 4.12
N LEU A 424 -38.01 -11.24 4.82
CA LEU A 424 -37.73 -12.11 5.96
C LEU A 424 -38.68 -11.88 7.14
N LEU A 425 -39.06 -10.63 7.39
CA LEU A 425 -40.04 -10.26 8.40
C LEU A 425 -41.42 -10.85 8.08
N PHE A 426 -41.88 -10.74 6.83
CA PHE A 426 -43.14 -11.36 6.39
C PHE A 426 -43.10 -12.88 6.55
N HIS A 427 -41.98 -13.51 6.16
CA HIS A 427 -41.78 -14.93 6.35
C HIS A 427 -41.79 -15.32 7.84
N TYR A 428 -41.10 -14.57 8.71
CA TYR A 428 -41.07 -14.82 10.15
C TYR A 428 -42.46 -14.72 10.77
N ARG A 429 -43.23 -13.70 10.39
CA ARG A 429 -44.62 -13.53 10.83
C ARG A 429 -45.50 -14.72 10.44
N SER A 430 -45.38 -15.20 9.20
CA SER A 430 -46.09 -16.39 8.73
C SER A 430 -45.69 -17.63 9.54
N TYR A 431 -44.39 -17.83 9.73
CA TYR A 431 -43.85 -18.95 10.51
C TYR A 431 -44.34 -18.94 11.97
N ALA A 432 -44.30 -17.79 12.64
CA ALA A 432 -44.77 -17.63 14.01
C ALA A 432 -46.29 -17.88 14.13
N LYS A 433 -47.08 -17.40 13.14
CA LYS A 433 -48.51 -17.69 13.05
C LYS A 433 -48.78 -19.20 12.93
N HIS A 434 -48.05 -19.91 12.07
CA HIS A 434 -48.16 -21.37 11.95
C HIS A 434 -47.77 -22.12 13.23
N LYS A 435 -46.90 -21.54 14.06
CA LYS A 435 -46.50 -22.08 15.36
C LYS A 435 -47.38 -21.62 16.53
N ASN A 436 -48.43 -20.85 16.28
CA ASN A 436 -49.29 -20.23 17.30
C ASN A 436 -48.50 -19.41 18.35
N VAL A 437 -47.36 -18.83 17.95
CA VAL A 437 -46.60 -17.93 18.81
C VAL A 437 -46.90 -16.48 18.41
N LYS A 438 -47.18 -15.63 19.39
CA LYS A 438 -47.40 -14.19 19.18
C LYS A 438 -46.05 -13.46 19.25
N PRO A 439 -45.49 -12.97 18.13
CA PRO A 439 -44.20 -12.29 18.13
C PRO A 439 -44.27 -10.97 18.89
N ARG A 440 -43.19 -10.59 19.56
CA ARG A 440 -43.07 -9.27 20.20
C ARG A 440 -42.75 -8.20 19.14
N ARG A 441 -43.21 -6.96 19.33
CA ARG A 441 -42.99 -5.87 18.35
C ARG A 441 -41.50 -5.59 18.08
N TRP A 442 -40.64 -5.73 19.09
CA TRP A 442 -39.20 -5.48 18.93
C TRP A 442 -38.52 -6.50 18.02
N GLU A 443 -39.04 -7.72 17.90
CA GLU A 443 -38.49 -8.77 17.03
C GLU A 443 -38.57 -8.36 15.57
N TYR A 444 -39.67 -7.69 15.17
CA TYR A 444 -39.81 -7.13 13.84
C TYR A 444 -38.79 -6.03 13.55
N GLY A 445 -38.59 -5.11 14.51
CA GLY A 445 -37.56 -4.08 14.39
C GLY A 445 -36.15 -4.67 14.30
N PHE A 446 -35.88 -5.72 15.07
CA PHE A 446 -34.60 -6.43 15.05
C PHE A 446 -34.33 -7.08 13.68
N ILE A 447 -35.32 -7.78 13.09
CA ILE A 447 -35.19 -8.35 11.74
C ILE A 447 -35.00 -7.25 10.70
N LEU A 448 -35.73 -6.13 10.81
CA LEU A 448 -35.62 -5.03 9.85
C LEU A 448 -34.22 -4.38 9.85
N LEU A 449 -33.61 -4.23 11.03
CA LEU A 449 -32.33 -3.53 11.21
C LEU A 449 -31.10 -4.44 11.03
N MET A 450 -31.22 -5.71 11.43
CA MET A 450 -30.13 -6.69 11.45
C MET A 450 -30.28 -7.80 10.40
N GLY A 451 -31.36 -7.76 9.61
CA GLY A 451 -31.56 -8.57 8.42
C GLY A 451 -31.55 -10.09 8.67
N PRO A 452 -30.88 -10.88 7.80
CA PRO A 452 -30.85 -12.34 7.85
C PRO A 452 -30.40 -12.93 9.19
N PHE A 453 -29.43 -12.31 9.87
CA PHE A 453 -28.93 -12.84 11.14
C PHE A 453 -29.98 -12.79 12.25
N ALA A 454 -30.68 -11.65 12.38
CA ALA A 454 -31.77 -11.51 13.34
C ALA A 454 -32.90 -12.50 13.05
N TYR A 455 -33.26 -12.64 11.78
CA TYR A 455 -34.26 -13.61 11.35
C TYR A 455 -33.87 -15.05 11.77
N LEU A 456 -32.63 -15.47 11.54
CA LEU A 456 -32.17 -16.82 11.89
C LEU A 456 -32.19 -17.04 13.42
N ILE A 457 -31.69 -16.08 14.20
CA ILE A 457 -31.68 -16.13 15.66
C ILE A 457 -33.11 -16.28 16.21
N LEU A 458 -34.05 -15.46 15.73
CA LEU A 458 -35.43 -15.47 16.20
C LEU A 458 -36.21 -16.69 15.71
N ARG A 459 -36.03 -17.08 14.44
CA ARG A 459 -36.68 -18.30 13.92
C ARG A 459 -36.23 -19.53 14.70
N TRP A 460 -34.96 -19.57 15.08
CA TRP A 460 -34.42 -20.68 15.84
C TRP A 460 -34.89 -20.70 17.29
N SER A 461 -35.03 -19.54 17.94
CA SER A 461 -35.63 -19.45 19.29
C SER A 461 -37.11 -19.88 19.32
N LEU A 462 -37.83 -19.72 18.21
CA LEU A 462 -39.20 -20.24 18.04
C LEU A 462 -39.29 -21.74 17.76
N LYS A 463 -38.17 -22.43 17.52
CA LYS A 463 -38.17 -23.88 17.34
C LYS A 463 -38.42 -24.49 18.71
N SER A 464 -39.70 -24.73 19.01
CA SER A 464 -40.15 -25.36 20.27
C SER A 464 -39.24 -26.53 20.59
N HIS A 465 -38.63 -26.52 21.78
CA HIS A 465 -37.94 -27.70 22.28
C HIS A 465 -38.86 -28.89 22.04
N PRO A 466 -38.37 -29.98 21.42
CA PRO A 466 -39.21 -31.15 21.19
C PRO A 466 -39.86 -31.48 22.53
N VAL A 467 -41.19 -31.51 22.55
CA VAL A 467 -41.94 -31.91 23.75
C VAL A 467 -41.33 -33.24 24.14
N SER A 468 -40.59 -33.21 25.24
CA SER A 468 -39.88 -34.38 25.71
C SER A 468 -40.95 -35.27 26.27
N THR A 469 -41.60 -36.05 25.40
CA THR A 469 -42.52 -37.06 25.86
C THR A 469 -41.72 -37.99 26.77
N PRO A 470 -42.32 -38.53 27.85
CA PRO A 470 -41.63 -39.47 28.73
C PRO A 470 -40.94 -40.61 27.94
N ALA A 471 -41.53 -41.00 26.80
CA ALA A 471 -40.97 -41.97 25.86
C ALA A 471 -39.69 -41.48 25.15
N SER A 472 -39.60 -40.22 24.70
CA SER A 472 -38.38 -39.70 24.08
C SER A 472 -37.26 -39.43 25.11
N GLN A 473 -37.63 -39.06 26.35
CA GLN A 473 -36.67 -39.02 27.45
C GLN A 473 -36.10 -40.40 27.78
N ARG A 474 -36.96 -41.44 27.78
CA ARG A 474 -36.57 -42.83 28.02
C ARG A 474 -35.66 -43.38 26.92
N ASN A 475 -35.97 -43.13 25.64
CA ASN A 475 -35.15 -43.58 24.52
C ASN A 475 -33.79 -42.87 24.48
N ASN A 476 -33.74 -41.56 24.73
CA ASN A 476 -32.47 -40.82 24.75
C ASN A 476 -31.59 -41.21 25.96
N SER A 477 -32.18 -41.56 27.11
CA SER A 477 -31.41 -42.06 28.26
C SER A 477 -30.88 -43.48 28.01
N ILE A 478 -31.64 -44.34 27.33
CA ILE A 478 -31.16 -45.66 26.88
C ILE A 478 -30.01 -45.52 25.87
N GLU A 479 -30.09 -44.57 24.94
CA GLU A 479 -29.08 -44.40 23.89
C GLU A 479 -27.78 -43.78 24.39
N ILE A 480 -27.85 -42.86 25.36
CA ILE A 480 -26.67 -42.30 26.07
C ILE A 480 -26.00 -43.35 26.97
N LEU A 481 -26.78 -44.28 27.53
CA LEU A 481 -26.26 -45.38 28.35
C LEU A 481 -25.79 -46.58 27.52
N ARG A 482 -26.16 -46.69 26.24
CA ARG A 482 -25.80 -47.81 25.34
C ARG A 482 -24.28 -48.04 25.22
N PRO A 483 -23.39 -47.03 25.23
CA PRO A 483 -21.94 -47.25 25.27
C PRO A 483 -21.44 -47.76 26.63
N LEU A 484 -22.11 -47.38 27.74
CA LEU A 484 -21.78 -47.81 29.11
C LEU A 484 -22.36 -49.18 29.46
N LEU A 485 -23.38 -49.62 28.71
CA LEU A 485 -24.04 -50.92 28.83
C LEU A 485 -23.51 -51.95 27.82
N LYS A 486 -22.48 -51.64 27.04
CA LYS A 486 -21.75 -52.70 26.32
C LYS A 486 -21.14 -53.60 27.39
N PRO A 487 -21.48 -54.90 27.43
CA PRO A 487 -20.78 -55.83 28.30
C PRO A 487 -19.29 -55.71 27.97
N VAL A 488 -18.48 -55.50 29.00
CA VAL A 488 -17.03 -55.72 28.90
C VAL A 488 -16.91 -57.18 28.49
N SER A 489 -16.66 -57.42 27.20
CA SER A 489 -16.32 -58.75 26.71
C SER A 489 -15.12 -59.21 27.52
N GLU A 490 -15.32 -60.25 28.32
CA GLU A 490 -14.28 -60.95 29.04
C GLU A 490 -13.25 -61.45 28.02
N THR A 491 -12.21 -60.64 27.81
CA THR A 491 -10.93 -61.14 27.33
C THR A 491 -10.07 -61.43 28.55
N ALA A 492 -10.20 -62.65 29.05
CA ALA A 492 -9.17 -63.33 29.81
C ALA A 492 -9.25 -64.84 29.55
N ILE A 493 -8.50 -65.27 28.53
CA ILE A 493 -7.57 -66.43 28.44
C ILE A 493 -7.49 -66.89 26.98
#